data_AF-A0A7W1QKH2-F1
#
_entry.id   AF-A0A7W1QKH2-F1
#
_cell.length_a   1.000
_cell.length_b   1.000
_cell.length_c   1.000
_cell.angle_alpha   90.00
_cell.angle_beta   90.00
_cell.angle_gamma   90.00
#
_symmetry.space_group_name_H-M   'P 1'
#
loop_
_entity.id
_entity.type
_entity.pdbx_description
1 polymer ?
#
loop_
_entity_poly.entity_id
_entity_poly.type
_entity_poly.pdbx_seq_one_letter_code
_entity_poly.pdbx_strand_id
1 'polypeptide(L)'
;MSRWYLGLVAVLFSQDLAAQAVVRPEPKLDAGRVVLRDALLQFRDSLNSIDAAASRLQRDYRQSSVASLTSRARVMHQACAGSVRSVPAARKTVIGAEASSARQLQRRGEMVGALDQLQKALIRCESEFAAMSRAGEGEKVRGYGNDRARRVQAALRGYEKVLAQFLSTMGIKVTPLGTQPRPLAG
;
A
#
# COMPACT_ATOMS: atom_id res chain seq x y z
N MET A 1 -30.94 -36.92 -66.29
CA MET A 1 -30.84 -35.48 -65.97
C MET A 1 -30.91 -35.32 -64.46
N SER A 2 -29.80 -34.96 -63.80
CA SER A 2 -29.73 -34.00 -62.68
C SER A 2 -28.36 -34.10 -61.99
N ARG A 3 -27.56 -33.05 -62.18
CA ARG A 3 -26.25 -32.82 -61.57
C ARG A 3 -26.44 -32.28 -60.15
N TRP A 4 -25.79 -32.86 -59.15
CA TRP A 4 -25.64 -32.29 -57.82
C TRP A 4 -24.22 -31.73 -57.69
N TYR A 5 -24.13 -30.40 -57.53
CA TYR A 5 -22.88 -29.66 -57.31
C TYR A 5 -22.49 -29.74 -55.82
N LEU A 6 -21.32 -30.30 -55.55
CA LEU A 6 -20.62 -30.18 -54.27
C LEU A 6 -19.95 -28.79 -54.24
N GLY A 7 -20.55 -27.85 -53.51
CA GLY A 7 -19.99 -26.53 -53.24
C GLY A 7 -18.95 -26.61 -52.12
N LEU A 8 -17.69 -26.34 -52.48
CA LEU A 8 -16.54 -26.26 -51.58
C LEU A 8 -16.53 -24.89 -50.89
N VAL A 9 -16.89 -24.83 -49.61
CA VAL A 9 -16.83 -23.59 -48.81
C VAL A 9 -15.40 -23.40 -48.31
N ALA A 10 -14.66 -22.51 -48.94
CA ALA A 10 -13.36 -22.06 -48.46
C ALA A 10 -13.55 -21.08 -47.29
N VAL A 11 -13.26 -21.53 -46.07
CA VAL A 11 -13.17 -20.65 -44.89
C VAL A 11 -11.84 -19.90 -44.97
N LEU A 12 -11.89 -18.65 -45.39
CA LEU A 12 -10.78 -17.71 -45.31
C LEU A 12 -10.58 -17.34 -43.83
N PHE A 13 -9.58 -17.95 -43.20
CA PHE A 13 -9.07 -17.48 -41.92
C PHE A 13 -8.28 -16.19 -42.15
N SER A 14 -8.91 -15.05 -41.90
CA SER A 14 -8.22 -13.77 -41.72
C SER A 14 -7.32 -13.89 -40.49
N GLN A 15 -6.02 -14.13 -40.70
CA GLN A 15 -5.05 -14.01 -39.61
C GLN A 15 -4.89 -12.52 -39.30
N ASP A 16 -5.46 -12.09 -38.18
CA ASP A 16 -5.13 -10.80 -37.59
C ASP A 16 -3.60 -10.73 -37.43
N LEU A 17 -2.99 -9.86 -38.23
CA LEU A 17 -1.58 -9.51 -38.10
C LEU A 17 -1.40 -9.01 -36.66
N ALA A 18 -0.77 -9.86 -35.84
CA ALA A 18 -0.36 -9.53 -34.49
C ALA A 18 0.39 -8.20 -34.55
N ALA A 19 -0.25 -7.15 -34.08
CA ALA A 19 0.36 -5.86 -33.89
C ALA A 19 1.60 -6.09 -33.03
N GLN A 20 2.78 -5.95 -33.63
CA GLN A 20 4.05 -5.98 -32.92
C GLN A 20 4.03 -4.77 -31.98
N ALA A 21 3.57 -4.99 -30.75
CA ALA A 21 3.63 -4.02 -29.68
C ALA A 21 5.11 -3.79 -29.40
N VAL A 22 5.68 -2.75 -30.02
CA VAL A 22 7.01 -2.26 -29.70
C VAL A 22 6.95 -1.83 -28.24
N VAL A 23 7.40 -2.71 -27.35
CA VAL A 23 7.54 -2.43 -25.93
C VAL A 23 8.60 -1.34 -25.80
N ARG A 24 8.16 -0.09 -25.77
CA ARG A 24 9.05 1.02 -25.47
C ARG A 24 9.53 0.83 -24.04
N PRO A 25 10.85 0.75 -23.79
CA PRO A 25 11.38 0.63 -22.44
C PRO A 25 10.90 1.84 -21.64
N GLU A 26 10.38 1.60 -20.43
CA GLU A 26 9.97 2.70 -19.57
C GLU A 26 11.16 3.63 -19.33
N PRO A 27 10.96 4.96 -19.39
CA PRO A 27 12.04 5.90 -19.17
C PRO A 27 12.63 5.67 -17.78
N LYS A 28 13.95 5.53 -17.72
CA LYS A 28 14.67 5.33 -16.45
C LYS A 28 14.34 6.48 -15.50
N LEU A 29 13.97 6.15 -14.26
CA LEU A 29 13.81 7.15 -13.21
C LEU A 29 15.16 7.81 -12.93
N ASP A 30 15.16 9.13 -12.74
CA ASP A 30 16.32 9.84 -12.21
C ASP A 30 16.62 9.40 -10.75
N ALA A 31 17.85 9.66 -10.31
CA ALA A 31 18.32 9.23 -8.98
C ALA A 31 17.45 9.79 -7.84
N GLY A 32 16.95 11.02 -7.96
CA GLY A 32 16.09 11.65 -6.95
C GLY A 32 14.75 10.93 -6.81
N ARG A 33 14.12 10.56 -7.93
CA ARG A 33 12.86 9.79 -7.94
C ARG A 33 13.04 8.36 -7.43
N VAL A 34 14.20 7.74 -7.67
CA VAL A 34 14.52 6.42 -7.09
C VAL A 34 14.56 6.51 -5.56
N VAL A 35 15.31 7.47 -5.00
CA VAL A 35 15.39 7.68 -3.55
C VAL A 35 14.01 7.97 -2.95
N LEU A 36 13.21 8.83 -3.58
CA LEU A 36 11.85 9.14 -3.16
C LEU A 36 10.96 7.90 -3.14
N ARG A 37 10.97 7.12 -4.24
CA ARG A 37 10.19 5.88 -4.36
C ARG A 37 10.57 4.91 -3.26
N ASP A 38 11.86 4.64 -3.11
CA ASP A 38 12.34 3.58 -2.21
C ASP A 38 12.06 3.95 -0.75
N ALA A 39 12.26 5.21 -0.35
CA ALA A 39 11.92 5.69 0.98
C ALA A 39 10.41 5.57 1.28
N LEU A 40 9.54 5.92 0.32
CA LEU A 40 8.10 5.83 0.49
C LEU A 40 7.58 4.39 0.48
N LEU A 41 8.18 3.50 -0.31
CA LEU A 41 7.85 2.08 -0.30
C LEU A 41 8.34 1.41 0.99
N GLN A 42 9.54 1.71 1.45
CA GLN A 42 10.04 1.24 2.74
C GLN A 42 9.13 1.69 3.89
N PHE A 43 8.67 2.94 3.86
CA PHE A 43 7.71 3.44 4.85
C PHE A 43 6.36 2.73 4.74
N ARG A 44 5.81 2.54 3.53
CA ARG A 44 4.57 1.75 3.34
C ARG A 44 4.72 0.33 3.88
N ASP A 45 5.85 -0.30 3.63
CA ASP A 45 6.09 -1.67 4.09
C ASP A 45 6.20 -1.76 5.62
N SER A 46 6.65 -0.69 6.30
CA SER A 46 6.58 -0.60 7.76
C SER A 46 5.14 -0.55 8.28
N LEU A 47 4.24 0.15 7.56
CA LEU A 47 2.81 0.22 7.89
C LEU A 47 2.09 -1.13 7.74
N ASN A 48 2.56 -2.02 6.85
CA ASN A 48 1.99 -3.37 6.71
C ASN A 48 2.08 -4.20 8.00
N SER A 49 3.03 -3.89 8.89
CA SER A 49 3.12 -4.52 10.21
C SER A 49 1.91 -4.20 11.10
N ILE A 50 1.35 -2.99 10.95
CA ILE A 50 0.13 -2.56 11.66
C ILE A 50 -1.09 -3.30 11.12
N ASP A 51 -1.22 -3.42 9.80
CA ASP A 51 -2.35 -4.16 9.20
C ASP A 51 -2.32 -5.65 9.56
N ALA A 52 -1.14 -6.25 9.60
CA ALA A 52 -0.96 -7.62 10.05
C ALA A 52 -1.35 -7.78 11.54
N ALA A 53 -0.92 -6.85 12.41
CA ALA A 53 -1.27 -6.85 13.82
C ALA A 53 -2.79 -6.62 14.05
N ALA A 54 -3.39 -5.67 13.34
CA ALA A 54 -4.82 -5.38 13.36
C ALA A 54 -5.64 -6.59 12.91
N SER A 55 -5.27 -7.22 11.80
CA SER A 55 -5.95 -8.41 11.28
C SER A 55 -5.88 -9.58 12.27
N ARG A 56 -4.71 -9.80 12.89
CA ARG A 56 -4.55 -10.81 13.95
C ARG A 56 -5.41 -10.48 15.16
N LEU A 57 -5.47 -9.24 15.58
CA LEU A 57 -6.34 -8.82 16.68
C LEU A 57 -7.81 -9.12 16.34
N GLN A 58 -8.25 -8.75 15.14
CA GLN A 58 -9.65 -8.81 14.72
C GLN A 58 -10.21 -10.23 14.54
N ARG A 59 -9.41 -11.20 14.08
CA ARG A 59 -9.90 -12.55 13.77
C ARG A 59 -10.52 -13.28 14.97
N ASP A 60 -9.85 -13.26 16.12
CA ASP A 60 -10.23 -14.14 17.25
C ASP A 60 -10.49 -13.39 18.55
N TYR A 61 -10.74 -12.08 18.51
CA TYR A 61 -10.78 -11.28 19.74
C TYR A 61 -11.88 -11.71 20.73
N ARG A 62 -12.97 -12.31 20.24
CA ARG A 62 -14.09 -12.77 21.07
C ARG A 62 -13.77 -14.05 21.85
N GLN A 63 -13.01 -14.95 21.26
CA GLN A 63 -12.70 -16.27 21.81
C GLN A 63 -11.30 -16.33 22.47
N SER A 64 -10.47 -15.30 22.26
CA SER A 64 -9.15 -15.22 22.84
C SER A 64 -9.20 -15.00 24.36
N SER A 65 -8.28 -15.63 25.08
CA SER A 65 -8.04 -15.36 26.51
C SER A 65 -7.58 -13.92 26.73
N VAL A 66 -7.79 -13.40 27.94
CA VAL A 66 -7.35 -12.04 28.35
C VAL A 66 -5.85 -11.86 28.11
N ALA A 67 -5.03 -12.85 28.48
CA ALA A 67 -3.58 -12.80 28.28
C ALA A 67 -3.20 -12.74 26.79
N SER A 68 -3.88 -13.52 25.94
CA SER A 68 -3.68 -13.48 24.48
C SER A 68 -4.04 -12.11 23.91
N LEU A 69 -5.14 -11.52 24.35
CA LEU A 69 -5.56 -10.17 23.93
C LEU A 69 -4.55 -9.09 24.33
N THR A 70 -4.09 -9.09 25.57
CA THR A 70 -3.06 -8.16 26.05
C THR A 70 -1.75 -8.30 25.26
N SER A 71 -1.36 -9.54 24.92
CA SER A 71 -0.20 -9.81 24.05
C SER A 71 -0.39 -9.22 22.65
N ARG A 72 -1.55 -9.46 22.01
CA ARG A 72 -1.88 -8.88 20.69
C ARG A 72 -1.89 -7.35 20.73
N ALA A 73 -2.40 -6.76 21.81
CA ALA A 73 -2.38 -5.31 22.02
C ALA A 73 -0.94 -4.77 22.11
N ARG A 74 -0.02 -5.50 22.76
CA ARG A 74 1.41 -5.15 22.80
C ARG A 74 2.04 -5.16 21.40
N VAL A 75 1.74 -6.18 20.59
CA VAL A 75 2.23 -6.25 19.20
C VAL A 75 1.73 -5.05 18.39
N MET A 76 0.44 -4.72 18.51
CA MET A 76 -0.14 -3.54 17.84
C MET A 76 0.52 -2.24 18.30
N HIS A 77 0.74 -2.07 19.61
CA HIS A 77 1.47 -0.93 20.18
C HIS A 77 2.87 -0.81 19.57
N GLN A 78 3.64 -1.91 19.54
CA GLN A 78 5.00 -1.92 18.99
C GLN A 78 5.02 -1.57 17.49
N ALA A 79 4.07 -2.08 16.72
CA ALA A 79 3.94 -1.77 15.29
C ALA A 79 3.64 -0.27 15.07
N CYS A 80 2.73 0.31 15.85
CA CYS A 80 2.42 1.73 15.80
C CYS A 80 3.62 2.59 16.23
N ALA A 81 4.28 2.28 17.35
CA ALA A 81 5.47 2.99 17.81
C ALA A 81 6.65 2.91 16.83
N GLY A 82 6.84 1.76 16.18
CA GLY A 82 7.81 1.59 15.09
C GLY A 82 7.51 2.51 13.91
N SER A 83 6.25 2.52 13.48
CA SER A 83 5.81 3.34 12.34
C SER A 83 5.88 4.83 12.62
N VAL A 84 5.49 5.30 13.82
CA VAL A 84 5.61 6.71 14.24
C VAL A 84 7.04 7.22 14.04
N ARG A 85 8.04 6.44 14.47
CA ARG A 85 9.47 6.81 14.36
C ARG A 85 9.95 6.95 12.91
N SER A 86 9.30 6.29 11.96
CA SER A 86 9.67 6.36 10.54
C SER A 86 9.04 7.53 9.78
N VAL A 87 7.99 8.17 10.32
CA VAL A 87 7.29 9.28 9.64
C VAL A 87 8.20 10.49 9.35
N PRO A 88 9.05 10.99 10.28
CA PRO A 88 9.86 12.17 10.01
C PRO A 88 10.83 11.99 8.83
N ALA A 89 11.40 10.80 8.67
CA ALA A 89 12.29 10.48 7.56
C ALA A 89 11.54 10.46 6.21
N ALA A 90 10.37 9.82 6.17
CA ALA A 90 9.50 9.83 4.98
C ALA A 90 9.07 11.27 4.61
N ARG A 91 8.69 12.07 5.61
CA ARG A 91 8.30 13.48 5.45
C ARG A 91 9.44 14.32 4.89
N LYS A 92 10.65 14.19 5.44
CA LYS A 92 11.84 14.88 4.94
C LYS A 92 12.09 14.56 3.47
N THR A 93 11.94 13.29 3.10
CA THR A 93 12.13 12.83 1.72
C THR A 93 11.09 13.44 0.76
N VAL A 94 9.81 13.48 1.15
CA VAL A 94 8.74 14.11 0.36
C VAL A 94 8.99 15.62 0.18
N ILE A 95 9.42 16.31 1.24
CA ILE A 95 9.71 17.75 1.18
C ILE A 95 10.91 18.04 0.27
N GLY A 96 11.95 17.21 0.36
CA GLY A 96 13.15 17.32 -0.47
C GLY A 96 12.95 16.90 -1.93
N ALA A 97 11.81 16.30 -2.28
CA ALA A 97 11.53 15.90 -3.65
C ALA A 97 11.39 17.12 -4.57
N GLU A 98 12.09 17.06 -5.70
CA GLU A 98 11.99 18.07 -6.76
C GLU A 98 10.58 18.08 -7.36
N ALA A 99 9.98 19.28 -7.44
CA ALA A 99 8.67 19.50 -8.03
C ALA A 99 8.74 20.77 -8.87
N SER A 100 8.57 20.64 -10.18
CA SER A 100 8.72 21.74 -11.14
C SER A 100 7.39 22.30 -11.63
N SER A 101 6.33 21.49 -11.61
CA SER A 101 4.98 21.93 -12.01
C SER A 101 4.11 22.31 -10.82
N ALA A 102 3.17 23.25 -11.02
CA ALA A 102 2.17 23.62 -10.02
C ALA A 102 1.40 22.40 -9.47
N ARG A 103 1.08 21.44 -10.36
CA ARG A 103 0.43 20.18 -9.98
C ARG A 103 1.30 19.33 -9.05
N GLN A 104 2.60 19.19 -9.34
CA GLN A 104 3.52 18.46 -8.45
C GLN A 104 3.67 19.14 -7.09
N LEU A 105 3.76 20.47 -7.07
CA LEU A 105 3.83 21.25 -5.82
C LEU A 105 2.57 21.03 -4.97
N GLN A 106 1.38 21.08 -5.57
CA GLN A 106 0.12 20.79 -4.89
C GLN A 106 0.11 19.36 -4.32
N ARG A 107 0.46 18.34 -5.13
CA ARG A 107 0.48 16.94 -4.67
C ARG A 107 1.50 16.67 -3.59
N ARG A 108 2.64 17.37 -3.61
CA ARG A 108 3.63 17.33 -2.51
C ARG A 108 3.02 17.88 -1.22
N GLY A 109 2.30 18.99 -1.28
CA GLY A 109 1.59 19.56 -0.13
C GLY A 109 0.54 18.60 0.44
N GLU A 110 -0.28 17.99 -0.42
CA GLU A 110 -1.26 16.97 -0.03
C GLU A 110 -0.60 15.75 0.62
N MET A 111 0.52 15.28 0.08
CA MET A 111 1.28 14.16 0.62
C MET A 111 1.88 14.46 2.00
N VAL A 112 2.42 15.67 2.21
CA VAL A 112 2.89 16.12 3.53
C VAL A 112 1.72 16.18 4.51
N GLY A 113 0.58 16.74 4.11
CA GLY A 113 -0.62 16.78 4.94
C GLY A 113 -1.12 15.38 5.32
N ALA A 114 -1.08 14.42 4.38
CA ALA A 114 -1.43 13.03 4.64
C ALA A 114 -0.47 12.36 5.62
N LEU A 115 0.85 12.62 5.53
CA LEU A 115 1.82 12.14 6.51
C LEU A 115 1.58 12.72 7.91
N ASP A 116 1.24 14.01 8.02
CA ASP A 116 0.95 14.65 9.31
C ASP A 116 -0.34 14.07 9.94
N GLN A 117 -1.37 13.81 9.13
CA GLN A 117 -2.60 13.13 9.59
C GLN A 117 -2.33 11.68 10.02
N LEU A 118 -1.55 10.95 9.22
CA LEU A 118 -1.14 9.59 9.52
C LEU A 118 -0.35 9.55 10.84
N GLN A 119 0.58 10.47 11.05
CA GLN A 119 1.37 10.56 12.29
C GLN A 119 0.47 10.70 13.52
N LYS A 120 -0.54 11.59 13.46
CA LYS A 120 -1.52 11.76 14.55
C LYS A 120 -2.28 10.46 14.81
N ALA A 121 -2.71 9.77 13.77
CA ALA A 121 -3.40 8.49 13.91
C ALA A 121 -2.49 7.40 14.52
N LEU A 122 -1.22 7.36 14.12
CA LEU A 122 -0.23 6.42 14.64
C LEU A 122 0.13 6.69 16.12
N ILE A 123 0.32 7.95 16.52
CA ILE A 123 0.54 8.35 17.93
C ILE A 123 -0.68 7.98 18.78
N ARG A 124 -1.89 8.19 18.25
CA ARG A 124 -3.12 7.77 18.92
C ARG A 124 -3.19 6.25 19.05
N CYS A 125 -2.87 5.51 17.99
CA CYS A 125 -2.79 4.04 18.05
C CYS A 125 -1.79 3.59 19.12
N GLU A 126 -0.58 4.15 19.11
CA GLU A 126 0.48 3.83 20.07
C GLU A 126 0.00 4.00 21.51
N SER A 127 -0.57 5.16 21.84
CA SER A 127 -1.04 5.47 23.20
C SER A 127 -2.25 4.62 23.62
N GLU A 128 -3.23 4.43 22.73
CA GLU A 128 -4.41 3.61 22.98
C GLU A 128 -4.03 2.14 23.24
N PHE A 129 -3.12 1.57 22.44
CA PHE A 129 -2.67 0.19 22.60
C PHE A 129 -1.60 0.02 23.70
N ALA A 130 -0.81 1.04 24.01
CA ALA A 130 0.08 1.04 25.18
C ALA A 130 -0.74 0.81 26.46
N ALA A 131 -1.82 1.56 26.63
CA ALA A 131 -2.71 1.44 27.78
C ALA A 131 -3.35 0.04 27.86
N MET A 132 -3.81 -0.52 26.73
CA MET A 132 -4.44 -1.84 26.68
C MET A 132 -3.46 -3.02 26.79
N SER A 133 -2.17 -2.79 26.60
CA SER A 133 -1.12 -3.82 26.69
C SER A 133 -0.64 -4.11 28.12
N ARG A 134 -1.20 -3.40 29.11
CA ARG A 134 -0.91 -3.61 30.54
C ARG A 134 -1.60 -4.86 31.08
N ALA A 135 -1.06 -5.43 32.14
CA ALA A 135 -1.66 -6.57 32.82
C ALA A 135 -3.09 -6.24 33.31
N GLY A 136 -4.02 -7.18 33.16
CA GLY A 136 -5.43 -7.00 33.53
C GLY A 136 -6.30 -6.24 32.51
N GLU A 137 -5.72 -5.66 31.46
CA GLU A 137 -6.46 -4.82 30.51
C GLU A 137 -7.06 -5.57 29.31
N GLY A 138 -7.00 -6.90 29.29
CA GLY A 138 -7.50 -7.69 28.16
C GLY A 138 -9.01 -7.54 27.91
N GLU A 139 -9.82 -7.23 28.93
CA GLU A 139 -11.24 -6.90 28.73
C GLU A 139 -11.42 -5.60 27.94
N LYS A 140 -10.58 -4.58 28.18
CA LYS A 140 -10.60 -3.35 27.36
C LYS A 140 -10.19 -3.64 25.92
N VAL A 141 -9.22 -4.54 25.71
CA VAL A 141 -8.87 -5.01 24.36
C VAL A 141 -10.08 -5.67 23.70
N ARG A 142 -10.82 -6.52 24.42
CA ARG A 142 -12.02 -7.19 23.88
C ARG A 142 -13.10 -6.20 23.49
N GLY A 143 -13.39 -5.22 24.35
CA GLY A 143 -14.43 -4.22 24.12
C GLY A 143 -14.08 -3.22 23.02
N TYR A 144 -12.85 -2.69 23.02
CA TYR A 144 -12.48 -1.52 22.20
C TYR A 144 -11.40 -1.80 21.16
N GLY A 145 -10.65 -2.89 21.27
CA GLY A 145 -9.48 -3.16 20.42
C GLY A 145 -9.80 -3.23 18.93
N ASN A 146 -10.93 -3.84 18.56
CA ASN A 146 -11.35 -3.96 17.16
C ASN A 146 -11.68 -2.58 16.54
N ASP A 147 -12.46 -1.77 17.23
CA ASP A 147 -12.83 -0.42 16.79
C ASP A 147 -11.60 0.50 16.66
N ARG A 148 -10.70 0.46 17.65
CA ARG A 148 -9.40 1.18 17.61
C ARG A 148 -8.54 0.74 16.44
N ALA A 149 -8.45 -0.57 16.18
CA ALA A 149 -7.72 -1.11 15.03
C ALA A 149 -8.33 -0.63 13.70
N ARG A 150 -9.67 -0.64 13.56
CA ARG A 150 -10.34 -0.16 12.35
C ARG A 150 -10.05 1.31 12.04
N ARG A 151 -9.95 2.16 13.07
CA ARG A 151 -9.62 3.58 12.90
C ARG A 151 -8.22 3.78 12.32
N VAL A 152 -7.20 3.10 12.85
CA VAL A 152 -5.85 3.23 12.30
C VAL A 152 -5.80 2.65 10.88
N GLN A 153 -6.46 1.52 10.60
CA GLN A 153 -6.55 0.98 9.23
C GLN A 153 -7.23 1.94 8.25
N ALA A 154 -8.25 2.68 8.69
CA ALA A 154 -8.87 3.71 7.86
C ALA A 154 -7.89 4.84 7.53
N ALA A 155 -7.06 5.26 8.50
CA ALA A 155 -6.00 6.23 8.27
C ALA A 155 -4.91 5.70 7.31
N LEU A 156 -4.50 4.43 7.44
CA LEU A 156 -3.56 3.77 6.53
C LEU A 156 -4.08 3.82 5.08
N ARG A 157 -5.34 3.40 4.86
CA ARG A 157 -5.98 3.43 3.53
C ARG A 157 -6.09 4.84 2.95
N GLY A 158 -6.40 5.82 3.79
CA GLY A 158 -6.43 7.23 3.39
C GLY A 158 -5.07 7.72 2.89
N TYR A 159 -4.01 7.38 3.63
CA TYR A 159 -2.63 7.65 3.24
C TYR A 159 -2.24 6.95 1.93
N GLU A 160 -2.53 5.66 1.78
CA GLU A 160 -2.19 4.88 0.57
C GLU A 160 -2.80 5.47 -0.71
N LYS A 161 -4.03 5.97 -0.63
CA LYS A 161 -4.70 6.65 -1.73
C LYS A 161 -3.92 7.91 -2.17
N VAL A 162 -3.48 8.72 -1.21
CA VAL A 162 -2.69 9.93 -1.50
C VAL A 162 -1.30 9.57 -2.03
N LEU A 163 -0.66 8.55 -1.44
CA LEU A 163 0.64 8.04 -1.88
C LEU A 163 0.60 7.61 -3.35
N ALA A 164 -0.40 6.83 -3.76
CA ALA A 164 -0.54 6.38 -5.14
C ALA A 164 -0.70 7.55 -6.13
N GLN A 165 -1.50 8.56 -5.77
CA GLN A 165 -1.69 9.76 -6.59
C GLN A 165 -0.42 10.62 -6.68
N PHE A 166 0.30 10.75 -5.56
CA PHE A 166 1.55 11.47 -5.49
C PHE A 166 2.61 10.81 -6.37
N LEU A 167 2.88 9.51 -6.17
CA LEU A 167 3.86 8.77 -6.98
C LEU A 167 3.55 8.84 -8.48
N SER A 168 2.28 8.63 -8.85
CA SER A 168 1.84 8.76 -10.25
C SER A 168 2.11 10.15 -10.84
N THR A 169 1.83 11.22 -10.07
CA THR A 169 2.09 12.61 -10.51
C THR A 169 3.59 12.91 -10.62
N MET A 170 4.42 12.22 -9.85
CA MET A 170 5.89 12.31 -9.94
C MET A 170 6.46 11.45 -11.09
N GLY A 171 5.61 10.79 -11.87
CA GLY A 171 6.04 9.87 -12.92
C GLY A 171 6.64 8.56 -12.38
N ILE A 172 6.35 8.23 -11.12
CA ILE A 172 6.81 7.01 -10.45
C ILE A 172 5.70 5.97 -10.52
N LYS A 173 5.90 4.92 -11.32
CA LYS A 173 5.00 3.76 -11.35
C LYS A 173 5.47 2.73 -10.32
N VAL A 174 4.53 2.20 -9.54
CA VAL A 174 4.78 1.10 -8.59
C VAL A 174 4.23 -0.18 -9.20
N THR A 175 5.12 -1.03 -9.68
CA THR A 175 4.77 -2.36 -10.20
C THR A 175 4.75 -3.35 -9.04
N PRO A 176 3.66 -4.12 -8.83
CA PRO A 176 3.62 -5.15 -7.80
C PRO A 176 4.75 -6.17 -8.00
N LEU A 177 5.39 -6.58 -6.90
CA LEU A 177 6.39 -7.65 -6.93
C LEU A 177 5.78 -8.92 -7.56
N GLY A 178 6.48 -9.52 -8.52
CA GLY A 178 6.03 -10.72 -9.24
C GLY A 178 5.32 -10.48 -10.59
N THR A 179 5.09 -9.23 -10.99
CA THR A 179 4.45 -8.91 -12.28
C THR A 179 5.42 -8.42 -13.36
N GLN A 180 6.74 -8.50 -13.12
CA GLN A 180 7.70 -8.22 -14.19
C GLN A 180 7.53 -9.26 -15.30
N PRO A 181 7.38 -8.85 -16.57
CA PRO A 181 7.35 -9.78 -17.68
C PRO A 181 8.64 -10.58 -17.65
N ARG A 182 8.53 -11.92 -17.56
CA ARG A 182 9.67 -12.82 -17.75
C ARG A 182 10.32 -12.42 -19.08
N PRO A 183 11.62 -12.09 -19.13
CA PRO A 183 12.28 -11.95 -20.41
C PRO A 183 12.08 -13.27 -21.16
N LEU A 184 11.44 -13.21 -22.33
CA LEU A 184 11.38 -14.35 -23.23
C LEU A 184 12.83 -14.69 -23.55
N ALA A 185 13.30 -15.83 -23.04
CA ALA A 185 14.61 -16.34 -23.38
C ALA A 185 14.64 -16.54 -24.90
N GLY A 186 15.54 -15.81 -25.57
CA GLY A 186 15.90 -16.06 -26.97
C GLY A 186 16.82 -17.25 -27.07
#